data_AF-A0A9D7EWU0-F1
#
_entry.id   AF-A0A9D7EWU0-F1
#
_cell.length_a   1.000
_cell.length_b   1.000
_cell.length_c   1.000
_cell.angle_alpha   90.00
_cell.angle_beta   90.00
_cell.angle_gamma   90.00
#
_symmetry.space_group_name_H-M   'P 1'
#
loop_
_entity.id
_entity.type
_entity.pdbx_description
1 polymer ?
#
loop_
_entity_poly.entity_id
_entity_poly.type
_entity_poly.pdbx_seq_one_letter_code
_entity_poly.pdbx_strand_id
1 'polypeptide(L)'
;MKEAVFIYIKMKTGQWNNWELKKLKHPFSVRNNPYDYATFEEVLLREDYDLDLDFTPKTIIDAGANIGLTSIYLATKYPTANIISIEPENENFQMLVQNAAKYENIIPVKAGVWNKKTFLAIKDNGGGNNAFTVEEVSEESESTIQALSIVDVMQQNGWQQIDLLKMDIEGSEKIIFESDIESWLPFTRKLVIELHDRMLPGCSAAVFSALDKYRFSSVEKGENIICTNQTLN
;
A
#
# COMPACT_ATOMS: atom_id res chain seq x y z
N MET A 1 15.42 -8.57 -20.54
CA MET A 1 15.47 -9.95 -21.10
C MET A 1 16.18 -10.94 -20.17
N LYS A 2 17.43 -10.70 -19.71
CA LYS A 2 18.14 -11.65 -18.83
C LYS A 2 17.50 -11.86 -17.44
N GLU A 3 16.99 -10.79 -16.81
CA GLU A 3 16.33 -10.89 -15.48
C GLU A 3 14.98 -11.62 -15.57
N ALA A 4 14.14 -11.26 -16.55
CA ALA A 4 12.86 -11.95 -16.78
C ALA A 4 13.04 -13.47 -17.02
N VAL A 5 14.08 -13.88 -17.76
CA VAL A 5 14.41 -15.29 -17.97
C VAL A 5 14.89 -15.96 -16.67
N PHE A 6 15.70 -15.26 -15.86
CA PHE A 6 16.15 -15.77 -14.56
C PHE A 6 14.98 -15.99 -13.59
N ILE A 7 14.07 -15.03 -13.50
CA ILE A 7 12.84 -15.13 -12.70
C ILE A 7 11.98 -16.29 -13.19
N TYR A 8 11.74 -16.38 -14.50
CA TYR A 8 10.97 -17.49 -15.09
C TYR A 8 11.56 -18.85 -14.74
N ILE A 9 12.89 -19.00 -14.75
CA ILE A 9 13.57 -20.24 -14.35
C ILE A 9 13.40 -20.51 -12.86
N LYS A 10 13.56 -19.52 -11.99
CA LYS A 10 13.33 -19.66 -10.53
C LYS A 10 11.90 -20.13 -10.24
N MET A 11 10.92 -19.55 -10.95
CA MET A 11 9.52 -19.96 -10.87
C MET A 11 9.33 -21.43 -11.30
N LYS A 12 9.89 -21.81 -12.45
CA LYS A 12 9.77 -23.19 -12.95
C LYS A 12 10.51 -24.23 -12.10
N THR A 13 11.53 -23.82 -11.36
CA THR A 13 12.34 -24.70 -10.51
C THR A 13 11.88 -24.74 -9.05
N GLY A 14 10.80 -24.04 -8.71
CA GLY A 14 10.23 -24.05 -7.37
C GLY A 14 11.09 -23.34 -6.32
N GLN A 15 12.01 -22.47 -6.73
CA GLN A 15 12.81 -21.67 -5.83
C GLN A 15 12.08 -20.34 -5.59
N TRP A 16 11.42 -20.19 -4.44
CA TRP A 16 10.53 -19.05 -4.16
C TRP A 16 11.10 -17.99 -3.20
N ASN A 17 12.27 -18.28 -2.63
CA ASN A 17 12.91 -17.44 -1.62
C ASN A 17 14.21 -16.81 -2.14
N ASN A 18 14.56 -15.64 -1.60
CA ASN A 18 15.83 -14.94 -1.82
C ASN A 18 16.13 -14.67 -3.31
N TRP A 19 15.17 -14.10 -4.02
CA TRP A 19 15.35 -13.63 -5.39
C TRP A 19 16.11 -12.31 -5.38
N GLU A 20 17.08 -12.21 -6.28
CA GLU A 20 17.87 -11.01 -6.48
C GLU A 20 17.46 -10.33 -7.78
N LEU A 21 17.18 -9.03 -7.69
CA LEU A 21 16.98 -8.16 -8.84
C LEU A 21 17.84 -6.92 -8.66
N LYS A 22 18.52 -6.48 -9.73
CA LYS A 22 19.47 -5.36 -9.66
C LYS A 22 18.84 -4.04 -9.19
N LYS A 23 17.53 -3.91 -9.39
CA LYS A 23 16.75 -2.74 -8.98
C LYS A 23 16.36 -2.73 -7.50
N LEU A 24 16.61 -3.81 -6.77
CA LEU A 24 16.39 -3.91 -5.33
C LEU A 24 17.72 -3.96 -4.59
N LYS A 25 17.78 -3.32 -3.41
CA LYS A 25 18.98 -3.31 -2.57
C LYS A 25 19.25 -4.68 -1.93
N HIS A 26 18.20 -5.43 -1.64
CA HIS A 26 18.26 -6.71 -0.94
C HIS A 26 17.39 -7.78 -1.64
N PRO A 27 17.71 -9.07 -1.46
CA PRO A 27 16.87 -10.15 -1.96
C PRO A 27 15.48 -10.12 -1.31
N PHE A 28 14.48 -10.61 -2.05
CA PHE A 28 13.09 -10.71 -1.59
C PHE A 28 12.56 -12.13 -1.83
N SER A 29 11.38 -12.43 -1.29
CA SER A 29 10.72 -13.72 -1.42
C SER A 29 9.27 -13.51 -1.84
N VAL A 30 8.75 -14.47 -2.59
CA VAL A 30 7.35 -14.58 -3.01
C VAL A 30 6.87 -15.98 -2.69
N ARG A 31 5.57 -16.20 -2.53
CA ARG A 31 4.99 -17.54 -2.36
C ARG A 31 4.54 -18.08 -3.71
N ASN A 32 4.37 -19.40 -3.80
CA ASN A 32 3.88 -20.05 -5.00
C ASN A 32 2.36 -19.91 -5.13
N ASN A 33 1.88 -18.71 -5.45
CA ASN A 33 0.45 -18.44 -5.65
C ASN A 33 0.28 -17.34 -6.71
N PRO A 34 -0.88 -17.27 -7.40
CA PRO A 34 -1.09 -16.30 -8.48
C PRO A 34 -1.07 -14.83 -8.04
N TYR A 35 -1.38 -14.54 -6.77
CA TYR A 35 -1.47 -13.18 -6.25
C TYR A 35 -0.09 -12.57 -6.02
N ASP A 36 0.83 -13.29 -5.36
CA ASP A 36 2.21 -12.82 -5.19
C ASP A 36 2.90 -12.62 -6.55
N TYR A 37 2.53 -13.39 -7.58
CA TYR A 37 3.01 -13.15 -8.95
C TYR A 37 2.43 -11.89 -9.58
N ALA A 38 1.14 -11.63 -9.39
CA ALA A 38 0.52 -10.41 -9.88
C ALA A 38 1.18 -9.18 -9.26
N THR A 39 1.35 -9.18 -7.92
CA THR A 39 2.08 -8.12 -7.21
C THR A 39 3.53 -8.00 -7.68
N PHE A 40 4.21 -9.14 -7.89
CA PHE A 40 5.57 -9.14 -8.44
C PHE A 40 5.64 -8.52 -9.84
N GLU A 41 4.72 -8.87 -10.72
CA GLU A 41 4.65 -8.34 -12.08
C GLU A 41 4.37 -6.84 -12.07
N GLU A 42 3.35 -6.39 -11.34
CA GLU A 42 2.99 -4.98 -11.20
C GLU A 42 4.15 -4.14 -10.65
N VAL A 43 4.70 -4.55 -9.51
CA VAL A 43 5.68 -3.73 -8.78
C VAL A 43 7.07 -3.80 -9.39
N LEU A 44 7.56 -5.00 -9.73
CA LEU A 44 8.97 -5.20 -10.06
C LEU A 44 9.24 -5.45 -11.55
N LEU A 45 8.24 -5.88 -12.33
CA LEU A 45 8.38 -6.01 -13.79
C LEU A 45 7.85 -4.80 -14.56
N ARG A 46 6.62 -4.37 -14.29
CA ARG A 46 5.98 -3.20 -14.92
C ARG A 46 6.41 -1.88 -14.29
N GLU A 47 6.84 -1.94 -13.02
CA GLU A 47 7.29 -0.78 -12.25
C GLU A 47 6.18 0.28 -12.15
N ASP A 48 4.96 -0.15 -11.83
CA ASP A 48 3.79 0.73 -11.78
C ASP A 48 3.98 1.83 -10.69
N TYR A 49 4.75 1.54 -9.64
CA TYR A 49 5.16 2.50 -8.60
C TYR A 49 6.44 3.30 -8.92
N ASP A 50 6.97 3.23 -10.15
CA ASP A 50 8.00 4.17 -10.62
C ASP A 50 7.39 5.55 -10.88
N LEU A 51 7.25 6.33 -9.81
CA LEU A 51 6.62 7.65 -9.86
C LEU A 51 7.62 8.70 -10.35
N ASP A 52 7.15 9.58 -11.22
CA ASP A 52 7.83 10.83 -11.57
C ASP A 52 7.59 11.86 -10.45
N LEU A 53 8.58 12.00 -9.59
CA LEU A 53 8.57 12.92 -8.45
C LEU A 53 9.61 14.02 -8.69
N ASP A 54 9.18 15.28 -8.55
CA ASP A 54 10.06 16.46 -8.56
C ASP A 54 10.79 16.68 -7.21
N PHE A 55 10.66 15.73 -6.30
CA PHE A 55 11.21 15.75 -4.94
C PHE A 55 11.62 14.35 -4.50
N THR A 56 12.42 14.28 -3.43
CA THR A 56 12.74 13.02 -2.75
C THR A 56 11.84 12.88 -1.51
N PRO A 57 10.92 11.91 -1.47
CA PRO A 57 10.01 11.72 -0.35
C PRO A 57 10.79 11.35 0.92
N LYS A 58 10.35 11.89 2.06
CA LYS A 58 10.87 11.59 3.40
C LYS A 58 9.88 10.80 4.25
N THR A 59 8.59 10.94 4.01
CA THR A 59 7.52 10.26 4.74
C THR A 59 6.62 9.50 3.76
N ILE A 60 6.61 8.17 3.88
CA ILE A 60 5.84 7.30 3.00
C ILE A 60 4.92 6.44 3.85
N ILE A 61 3.65 6.33 3.44
CA ILE A 61 2.71 5.34 3.95
C ILE A 61 2.38 4.40 2.81
N ASP A 62 2.55 3.10 3.03
CA ASP A 62 2.14 2.01 2.15
C ASP A 62 0.95 1.29 2.80
N ALA A 63 -0.27 1.76 2.51
CA ALA A 63 -1.51 1.20 3.03
C ALA A 63 -1.99 0.04 2.14
N GLY A 64 -2.07 -1.16 2.75
CA GLY A 64 -2.23 -2.43 2.05
C GLY A 64 -0.92 -2.91 1.46
N ALA A 65 0.11 -3.04 2.30
CA ALA A 65 1.47 -3.34 1.87
C ALA A 65 1.63 -4.78 1.31
N ASN A 66 0.64 -5.66 1.50
CA ASN A 66 0.65 -7.05 1.03
C ASN A 66 1.93 -7.75 1.51
N ILE A 67 2.66 -8.44 0.62
CA ILE A 67 3.95 -9.09 0.90
C ILE A 67 5.15 -8.11 0.91
N GLY A 68 4.90 -6.80 0.86
CA GLY A 68 5.90 -5.74 1.02
C GLY A 68 6.73 -5.40 -0.21
N LEU A 69 6.34 -5.84 -1.42
CA LEU A 69 7.13 -5.56 -2.62
C LEU A 69 7.17 -4.06 -2.95
N THR A 70 6.05 -3.34 -2.82
CA THR A 70 5.99 -1.89 -3.00
C THR A 70 6.87 -1.19 -1.97
N SER A 71 6.80 -1.62 -0.71
CA SER A 71 7.63 -1.07 0.38
C SER A 71 9.13 -1.19 0.10
N ILE A 72 9.64 -2.37 -0.29
CA ILE A 72 11.07 -2.57 -0.57
C ILE A 72 11.53 -1.89 -1.85
N TYR A 73 10.64 -1.75 -2.84
CA TYR A 73 10.89 -1.01 -4.06
C TYR A 73 11.10 0.48 -3.76
N LEU A 74 10.17 1.08 -3.00
CA LEU A 74 10.25 2.47 -2.57
C LEU A 74 11.42 2.71 -1.61
N ALA A 75 11.72 1.77 -0.69
CA ALA A 75 12.87 1.87 0.20
C ALA A 75 14.21 1.80 -0.55
N THR A 76 14.29 1.03 -1.63
CA THR A 76 15.48 1.01 -2.49
C THR A 76 15.64 2.32 -3.24
N LYS A 77 14.54 2.86 -3.81
CA LYS A 77 14.56 4.11 -4.59
C LYS A 77 14.80 5.34 -3.70
N TYR A 78 14.27 5.34 -2.48
CA TYR A 78 14.32 6.44 -1.51
C TYR A 78 14.91 5.97 -0.17
N PRO A 79 16.23 5.73 -0.10
CA PRO A 79 16.87 5.13 1.07
C PRO A 79 16.85 6.00 2.34
N THR A 80 16.47 7.28 2.22
CA THR A 80 16.34 8.22 3.35
C THR A 80 14.89 8.44 3.79
N ALA A 81 13.92 7.82 3.11
CA ALA A 81 12.51 7.94 3.45
C ALA A 81 12.16 7.03 4.63
N ASN A 82 11.37 7.51 5.58
CA ASN A 82 10.73 6.68 6.58
C ASN A 82 9.43 6.12 6.00
N ILE A 83 9.30 4.80 5.95
CA ILE A 83 8.18 4.10 5.32
C ILE A 83 7.39 3.33 6.38
N ILE A 84 6.10 3.65 6.55
CA ILE A 84 5.17 2.85 7.36
C ILE A 84 4.38 1.95 6.43
N SER A 85 4.58 0.64 6.54
CA SER A 85 3.94 -0.37 5.70
C SER A 85 2.87 -1.11 6.50
N ILE A 86 1.62 -0.96 6.11
CA ILE A 86 0.46 -1.41 6.89
C ILE A 86 -0.21 -2.57 6.16
N GLU A 87 -0.26 -3.73 6.80
CA GLU A 87 -0.88 -4.94 6.24
C GLU A 87 -1.67 -5.70 7.33
N PRO A 88 -2.99 -5.91 7.14
CA PRO A 88 -3.81 -6.57 8.15
C PRO A 88 -3.71 -8.10 8.13
N GLU A 89 -3.58 -8.71 6.94
CA GLU A 89 -3.64 -10.17 6.78
C GLU A 89 -2.36 -10.81 7.28
N ASN A 90 -2.49 -11.88 8.06
CA ASN A 90 -1.39 -12.40 8.87
C ASN A 90 -0.25 -12.99 8.02
N GLU A 91 -0.56 -13.74 6.98
CA GLU A 91 0.41 -14.40 6.12
C GLU A 91 1.12 -13.39 5.21
N ASN A 92 0.41 -12.38 4.72
CA ASN A 92 0.94 -11.24 3.99
C ASN A 92 1.85 -10.40 4.88
N PHE A 93 1.41 -10.09 6.11
CA PHE A 93 2.21 -9.36 7.08
C PHE A 93 3.52 -10.10 7.42
N GLN A 94 3.49 -11.43 7.58
CA GLN A 94 4.71 -12.22 7.79
C GLN A 94 5.68 -12.11 6.61
N MET A 95 5.17 -12.13 5.37
CA MET A 95 5.98 -11.92 4.17
C MET A 95 6.53 -10.49 4.09
N LEU A 96 5.74 -9.47 4.43
CA LEU A 96 6.17 -8.08 4.54
C LEU A 96 7.35 -7.96 5.53
N VAL A 97 7.22 -8.52 6.73
CA VAL A 97 8.29 -8.51 7.74
C VAL A 97 9.54 -9.20 7.21
N GLN A 98 9.40 -10.34 6.55
CA GLN A 98 10.54 -11.06 5.96
C GLN A 98 11.25 -10.24 4.87
N ASN A 99 10.49 -9.65 3.95
CA ASN A 99 11.03 -8.89 2.82
C ASN A 99 11.62 -7.55 3.27
N ALA A 100 11.02 -6.92 4.27
CA ALA A 100 11.47 -5.65 4.84
C ALA A 100 12.65 -5.81 5.82
N ALA A 101 12.97 -7.02 6.30
CA ALA A 101 13.92 -7.25 7.40
C ALA A 101 15.32 -6.63 7.21
N LYS A 102 15.77 -6.40 5.98
CA LYS A 102 17.07 -5.79 5.66
C LYS A 102 17.01 -4.29 5.38
N TYR A 103 15.82 -3.70 5.38
CA TYR A 103 15.60 -2.28 5.13
C TYR A 103 15.36 -1.57 6.46
N GLU A 104 16.33 -0.77 6.89
CA GLU A 104 16.28 -0.03 8.17
C GLU A 104 15.22 1.07 8.18
N ASN A 105 14.72 1.47 7.01
CA ASN A 105 13.82 2.59 6.82
C ASN A 105 12.36 2.17 6.56
N ILE A 106 12.04 0.90 6.76
CA ILE A 106 10.67 0.36 6.71
C ILE A 106 10.24 -0.07 8.11
N ILE A 107 9.04 0.34 8.51
CA ILE A 107 8.37 -0.09 9.74
C ILE A 107 7.09 -0.84 9.35
N PRO A 108 7.08 -2.19 9.44
CA PRO A 108 5.88 -2.99 9.25
C PRO A 108 4.90 -2.80 10.42
N VAL A 109 3.62 -2.60 10.11
CA VAL A 109 2.53 -2.49 11.10
C VAL A 109 1.41 -3.47 10.73
N LYS A 110 1.09 -4.39 11.64
CA LYS A 110 -0.02 -5.35 11.44
C LYS A 110 -1.33 -4.69 11.83
N ALA A 111 -1.97 -4.02 10.88
CA ALA A 111 -3.24 -3.33 11.07
C ALA A 111 -3.97 -3.16 9.73
N GLY A 112 -5.28 -2.89 9.79
CA GLY A 112 -6.03 -2.32 8.68
C GLY A 112 -5.92 -0.80 8.66
N VAL A 113 -6.31 -0.18 7.55
CA VAL A 113 -6.44 1.28 7.45
C VAL A 113 -7.92 1.65 7.31
N TRP A 114 -8.39 2.56 8.15
CA TRP A 114 -9.79 2.95 8.24
C TRP A 114 -9.94 4.46 8.51
N ASN A 115 -11.17 4.97 8.62
CA ASN A 115 -11.40 6.39 8.90
C ASN A 115 -11.10 6.79 10.37
N LYS A 116 -10.93 5.81 11.26
CA LYS A 116 -10.62 6.02 12.68
C LYS A 116 -9.98 4.76 13.28
N LYS A 117 -9.35 4.89 14.43
CA LYS A 117 -8.93 3.74 15.24
C LYS A 117 -10.13 2.90 15.67
N THR A 118 -10.19 1.64 15.24
CA THR A 118 -11.29 0.73 15.54
C THR A 118 -10.88 -0.75 15.35
N PHE A 119 -11.82 -1.66 15.52
CA PHE A 119 -11.71 -3.06 15.15
C PHE A 119 -12.52 -3.34 13.88
N LEU A 120 -11.97 -4.20 13.03
CA LEU A 120 -12.56 -4.61 11.77
C LEU A 120 -12.76 -6.12 11.75
N ALA A 121 -13.86 -6.57 11.18
CA ALA A 121 -14.08 -7.97 10.84
C ALA A 121 -13.98 -8.17 9.32
N ILE A 122 -13.38 -9.29 8.91
CA ILE A 122 -13.31 -9.66 7.50
C ILE A 122 -14.72 -10.02 7.01
N LYS A 123 -15.12 -9.37 5.92
CA LYS A 123 -16.28 -9.72 5.13
C LYS A 123 -15.79 -10.38 3.85
N ASP A 124 -15.67 -11.70 3.92
CA ASP A 124 -15.18 -12.50 2.81
C ASP A 124 -16.25 -12.60 1.71
N ASN A 125 -15.95 -11.99 0.56
CA ASN A 125 -16.78 -12.06 -0.65
C ASN A 125 -16.26 -13.11 -1.65
N GLY A 126 -15.37 -14.02 -1.23
CA GLY A 126 -14.82 -15.10 -2.06
C GLY A 126 -13.51 -14.77 -2.78
N GLY A 127 -12.82 -13.69 -2.40
CA GLY A 127 -11.54 -13.27 -3.01
C GLY A 127 -10.29 -13.90 -2.37
N GLY A 128 -10.44 -14.55 -1.21
CA GLY A 128 -9.33 -15.14 -0.44
C GLY A 128 -8.47 -14.09 0.28
N ASN A 129 -7.31 -14.51 0.79
CA ASN A 129 -6.43 -13.70 1.65
C ASN A 129 -5.87 -12.41 1.01
N ASN A 130 -6.09 -12.19 -0.28
CA ASN A 130 -5.53 -11.07 -1.05
C ASN A 130 -6.60 -10.17 -1.68
N ALA A 131 -7.88 -10.36 -1.34
CA ALA A 131 -8.98 -9.55 -1.86
C ALA A 131 -10.20 -9.73 -0.95
N PHE A 132 -10.20 -9.04 0.19
CA PHE A 132 -11.32 -9.08 1.12
C PHE A 132 -11.75 -7.69 1.54
N THR A 133 -13.07 -7.51 1.69
CA THR A 133 -13.61 -6.30 2.31
C THR A 133 -13.67 -6.47 3.82
N VAL A 134 -13.80 -5.36 4.53
CA VAL A 134 -13.92 -5.34 5.99
C VAL A 134 -15.08 -4.46 6.42
N GLU A 135 -15.60 -4.72 7.62
CA GLU A 135 -16.59 -3.88 8.26
C GLU A 135 -16.21 -3.59 9.71
N GLU A 136 -16.62 -2.41 10.20
CA GLU A 136 -16.38 -1.99 11.58
C GLU A 136 -17.19 -2.84 12.56
N VAL A 137 -16.54 -3.30 13.61
CA VAL A 137 -17.18 -4.02 14.72
C VAL A 137 -16.87 -3.34 16.05
N SER A 138 -17.80 -3.46 16.99
CA SER A 138 -17.74 -2.76 18.28
C SER A 138 -16.84 -3.44 19.31
N GLU A 139 -16.59 -4.75 19.17
CA GLU A 139 -15.87 -5.55 20.16
C GLU A 139 -14.66 -6.24 19.54
N GLU A 140 -13.54 -6.21 20.26
CA GLU A 140 -12.33 -6.95 19.93
C GLU A 140 -12.56 -8.45 20.13
N SER A 141 -12.10 -9.25 19.18
CA SER A 141 -12.00 -10.70 19.32
C SER A 141 -10.77 -11.24 18.61
N GLU A 142 -10.46 -12.52 18.80
CA GLU A 142 -9.28 -13.16 18.19
C GLU A 142 -9.26 -13.07 16.66
N SER A 143 -10.41 -12.92 16.01
CA SER A 143 -10.54 -12.79 14.55
C SER A 143 -10.61 -11.35 14.05
N THR A 144 -10.57 -10.35 14.94
CA THR A 144 -10.63 -8.95 14.53
C THR A 144 -9.28 -8.40 14.13
N ILE A 145 -9.31 -7.46 13.19
CA ILE A 145 -8.17 -6.69 12.73
C ILE A 145 -8.20 -5.34 13.44
N GLN A 146 -7.13 -4.97 14.12
CA GLN A 146 -6.96 -3.60 14.60
C GLN A 146 -6.78 -2.66 13.41
N ALA A 147 -7.47 -1.53 13.40
CA ALA A 147 -7.35 -0.53 12.35
C ALA A 147 -6.85 0.80 12.88
N LEU A 148 -6.12 1.51 12.02
CA LEU A 148 -5.60 2.86 12.27
C LEU A 148 -6.14 3.82 11.20
N SER A 149 -6.31 5.08 11.58
CA SER A 149 -6.49 6.15 10.58
C SER A 149 -5.17 6.66 10.04
N ILE A 150 -5.21 7.35 8.90
CA ILE A 150 -4.06 8.07 8.36
C ILE A 150 -3.53 9.09 9.38
N VAL A 151 -4.44 9.76 10.12
CA VAL A 151 -4.09 10.71 11.18
C VAL A 151 -3.36 10.03 12.32
N ASP A 152 -3.80 8.83 12.75
CA ASP A 152 -3.10 8.05 13.78
C ASP A 152 -1.65 7.77 13.38
N VAL A 153 -1.44 7.37 12.12
CA VAL A 153 -0.09 7.09 11.58
C VAL A 153 0.75 8.36 11.57
N MET A 154 0.19 9.49 11.12
CA MET A 154 0.90 10.79 11.15
C MET A 154 1.29 11.18 12.58
N GLN A 155 0.35 11.11 13.53
CA GLN A 155 0.58 11.51 14.92
C GLN A 155 1.61 10.63 15.63
N GLN A 156 1.52 9.31 15.49
CA GLN A 156 2.45 8.36 16.10
C GLN A 156 3.89 8.58 15.63
N ASN A 157 4.08 9.10 14.42
CA ASN A 157 5.40 9.37 13.84
C ASN A 157 5.80 10.86 13.90
N GLY A 158 4.96 11.73 14.48
CA GLY A 158 5.21 13.17 14.56
C GLY A 158 5.22 13.87 13.20
N TRP A 159 4.56 13.31 12.19
CA TRP A 159 4.54 13.83 10.83
C TRP A 159 3.48 14.92 10.67
N GLN A 160 3.88 16.03 10.06
CA GLN A 160 2.98 17.13 9.69
C GLN A 160 2.52 17.03 8.23
N GLN A 161 3.20 16.21 7.43
CA GLN A 161 2.95 16.03 6.01
C GLN A 161 3.30 14.60 5.60
N ILE A 162 2.52 14.05 4.68
CA ILE A 162 2.82 12.80 3.98
C ILE A 162 3.33 13.15 2.59
N ASP A 163 4.57 12.76 2.31
CA ASP A 163 5.18 12.99 1.00
C ASP A 163 4.62 12.04 -0.05
N LEU A 164 4.38 10.78 0.31
CA LEU A 164 3.76 9.78 -0.55
C LEU A 164 2.84 8.85 0.26
N LEU A 165 1.57 8.78 -0.11
CA LEU A 165 0.59 7.82 0.41
C LEU A 165 0.19 6.86 -0.71
N LYS A 166 0.57 5.59 -0.62
CA LYS A 166 -0.04 4.50 -1.40
C LYS A 166 -1.28 4.03 -0.64
N MET A 167 -2.40 3.90 -1.35
CA MET A 167 -3.64 3.36 -0.79
C MET A 167 -4.26 2.35 -1.76
N ASP A 168 -4.19 1.09 -1.39
CA ASP A 168 -4.91 0.02 -2.07
C ASP A 168 -5.28 -0.97 -0.95
N ILE A 169 -6.53 -0.89 -0.53
CA ILE A 169 -7.08 -1.44 0.72
C ILE A 169 -8.49 -2.01 0.51
N GLU A 170 -8.74 -2.48 -0.72
CA GLU A 170 -9.83 -3.39 -1.09
C GLU A 170 -11.24 -2.88 -0.74
N GLY A 171 -11.49 -1.58 -0.97
CA GLY A 171 -12.80 -0.93 -0.79
C GLY A 171 -12.87 -0.01 0.42
N SER A 172 -11.93 -0.12 1.36
CA SER A 172 -11.88 0.75 2.54
C SER A 172 -11.57 2.22 2.16
N GLU A 173 -11.09 2.47 0.94
CA GLU A 173 -10.83 3.82 0.42
C GLU A 173 -12.09 4.67 0.51
N LYS A 174 -13.26 4.13 0.11
CA LYS A 174 -14.52 4.85 0.15
C LYS A 174 -14.80 5.42 1.54
N ILE A 175 -14.66 4.60 2.58
CA ILE A 175 -14.98 4.97 3.96
C ILE A 175 -14.01 6.06 4.47
N ILE A 176 -12.73 5.96 4.09
CA ILE A 176 -11.71 6.96 4.41
C ILE A 176 -12.00 8.29 3.72
N PHE A 177 -12.39 8.28 2.43
CA PHE A 177 -12.63 9.50 1.68
C PHE A 177 -14.00 10.15 1.96
N GLU A 178 -14.94 9.42 2.59
CA GLU A 178 -16.22 9.95 3.05
C GLU A 178 -16.15 10.65 4.43
N SER A 179 -15.03 10.54 5.15
CA SER A 179 -14.93 11.01 6.54
C SER A 179 -13.55 11.59 6.88
N ASP A 180 -13.52 12.72 7.59
CA ASP A 180 -12.31 13.32 8.16
C ASP A 180 -11.15 13.48 7.16
N ILE A 181 -11.45 13.89 5.93
CA ILE A 181 -10.42 14.09 4.88
C ILE A 181 -9.60 15.34 5.15
N GLU A 182 -10.16 16.34 5.83
CA GLU A 182 -9.54 17.62 6.13
C GLU A 182 -8.32 17.51 7.05
N SER A 183 -8.21 16.42 7.81
CA SER A 183 -7.16 16.21 8.79
C SER A 183 -5.86 15.64 8.19
N TRP A 184 -5.91 15.10 6.97
CA TRP A 184 -4.74 14.44 6.34
C TRP A 184 -4.60 14.71 4.83
N LEU A 185 -5.70 14.80 4.07
CA LEU A 185 -5.65 14.92 2.60
C LEU A 185 -4.95 16.23 2.13
N PRO A 186 -5.21 17.41 2.73
CA PRO A 186 -4.48 18.64 2.38
C PRO A 186 -2.99 18.58 2.66
N PHE A 187 -2.58 17.69 3.55
CA PHE A 187 -1.20 17.48 4.01
C PHE A 187 -0.54 16.29 3.32
N THR A 188 -1.16 15.74 2.26
CA THR A 188 -0.61 14.65 1.46
C THR A 188 -0.17 15.21 0.12
N ARG A 189 1.13 15.11 -0.21
CA ARG A 189 1.71 15.67 -1.44
C ARG A 189 1.43 14.80 -2.66
N LYS A 190 1.71 13.50 -2.55
CA LYS A 190 1.37 12.50 -3.57
C LYS A 190 0.51 11.41 -2.95
N LEU A 191 -0.59 11.10 -3.64
CA LEU A 191 -1.45 9.96 -3.35
C LEU A 191 -1.39 9.03 -4.57
N VAL A 192 -1.12 7.76 -4.35
CA VAL A 192 -1.22 6.70 -5.37
C VAL A 192 -2.30 5.76 -4.87
N ILE A 193 -3.39 5.65 -5.62
CA ILE A 193 -4.58 4.94 -5.14
C ILE A 193 -5.14 4.00 -6.20
N GLU A 194 -5.49 2.78 -5.81
CA GLU A 194 -6.32 1.86 -6.60
C GLU A 194 -7.78 1.96 -6.14
N LEU A 195 -8.71 1.96 -7.09
CA LEU A 195 -10.14 2.16 -6.79
C LEU A 195 -10.94 0.88 -6.97
N HIS A 196 -11.63 0.49 -5.90
CA HIS A 196 -12.29 -0.80 -5.77
C HIS A 196 -13.83 -0.74 -5.88
N ASP A 197 -14.38 -0.06 -6.90
CA ASP A 197 -15.85 0.04 -7.08
C ASP A 197 -16.56 -1.31 -7.22
N ARG A 198 -15.85 -2.33 -7.74
CA ARG A 198 -16.36 -3.71 -7.80
C ARG A 198 -16.59 -4.32 -6.42
N MET A 199 -15.85 -3.89 -5.40
CA MET A 199 -15.96 -4.38 -4.03
C MET A 199 -16.91 -3.52 -3.21
N LEU A 200 -16.80 -2.20 -3.35
CA LEU A 200 -17.69 -1.25 -2.67
C LEU A 200 -18.15 -0.15 -3.63
N PRO A 201 -19.38 -0.25 -4.18
CA PRO A 201 -19.87 0.70 -5.17
C PRO A 201 -19.85 2.16 -4.70
N GLY A 202 -19.38 3.05 -5.56
CA GLY A 202 -19.24 4.48 -5.26
C GLY A 202 -17.90 4.84 -4.64
N CYS A 203 -16.93 3.93 -4.64
CA CYS A 203 -15.56 4.19 -4.18
C CYS A 203 -14.92 5.31 -4.99
N SER A 204 -14.91 5.22 -6.32
CA SER A 204 -14.40 6.29 -7.18
C SER A 204 -15.11 7.61 -6.94
N ALA A 205 -16.44 7.58 -6.81
CA ALA A 205 -17.22 8.80 -6.61
C ALA A 205 -16.83 9.51 -5.30
N ALA A 206 -16.65 8.77 -4.21
CA ALA A 206 -16.20 9.32 -2.92
C ALA A 206 -14.80 9.93 -3.03
N VAL A 207 -13.85 9.21 -3.62
CA VAL A 207 -12.46 9.67 -3.79
C VAL A 207 -12.40 10.94 -4.62
N PHE A 208 -12.98 10.96 -5.83
CA PHE A 208 -12.94 12.14 -6.68
C PHE A 208 -13.70 13.33 -6.08
N SER A 209 -14.83 13.10 -5.40
CA SER A 209 -15.54 14.18 -4.69
C SER A 209 -14.72 14.81 -3.58
N ALA A 210 -13.87 14.03 -2.90
CA ALA A 210 -12.96 14.52 -1.88
C ALA A 210 -11.75 15.24 -2.48
N LEU A 211 -11.16 14.71 -3.55
CA LEU A 211 -10.06 15.35 -4.27
C LEU A 211 -10.46 16.70 -4.86
N ASP A 212 -11.69 16.83 -5.39
CA ASP A 212 -12.23 18.07 -5.98
C ASP A 212 -12.38 19.22 -4.97
N LYS A 213 -12.44 18.92 -3.66
CA LYS A 213 -12.42 19.94 -2.60
C LYS A 213 -11.05 20.60 -2.45
N TYR A 214 -10.01 19.98 -2.99
CA TYR A 214 -8.62 20.41 -2.93
C TYR A 214 -8.04 20.53 -4.35
N ARG A 215 -6.82 21.06 -4.49
CA ARG A 215 -6.22 21.26 -5.81
C ARG A 215 -5.38 20.04 -6.21
N PHE A 216 -6.01 18.89 -6.35
CA PHE A 216 -5.32 17.70 -6.88
C PHE A 216 -5.37 17.65 -8.40
N SER A 217 -4.28 17.23 -9.02
CA SER A 217 -4.27 16.72 -10.40
C SER A 217 -4.10 15.21 -10.38
N SER A 218 -4.75 14.47 -11.27
CA SER A 218 -4.63 13.02 -11.37
C SER A 218 -4.11 12.57 -12.74
N VAL A 219 -3.33 11.49 -12.76
CA VAL A 219 -2.95 10.75 -13.96
C VAL A 219 -3.06 9.25 -13.68
N GLU A 220 -3.45 8.47 -14.67
CA GLU A 220 -3.53 7.00 -14.55
C GLU A 220 -2.18 6.36 -14.90
N LYS A 221 -1.80 5.32 -14.16
CA LYS A 221 -0.65 4.47 -14.46
C LYS A 221 -0.92 3.04 -13.97
N GLY A 222 -1.08 2.11 -14.92
CA GLY A 222 -1.50 0.76 -14.59
C GLY A 222 -2.90 0.77 -14.00
N GLU A 223 -3.09 0.12 -12.86
CA GLU A 223 -4.35 0.10 -12.08
C GLU A 223 -4.46 1.29 -11.11
N ASN A 224 -3.38 2.06 -10.96
CA ASN A 224 -3.31 3.16 -10.01
C ASN A 224 -3.70 4.50 -10.63
N ILE A 225 -4.29 5.37 -9.80
CA ILE A 225 -4.43 6.80 -10.06
C ILE A 225 -3.41 7.53 -9.19
N ILE A 226 -2.56 8.33 -9.84
CA ILE A 226 -1.53 9.14 -9.20
C ILE A 226 -2.06 10.56 -9.06
N CYS A 227 -2.43 10.93 -7.84
CA CYS A 227 -2.94 12.23 -7.46
C CYS A 227 -1.79 13.09 -6.88
N THR A 228 -1.70 14.35 -7.33
CA THR A 228 -0.68 15.32 -6.91
C THR A 228 -1.34 16.55 -6.34
N ASN A 229 -1.03 16.87 -5.10
CA ASN A 229 -1.52 18.08 -4.45
C ASN A 229 -0.75 19.30 -4.97
N GLN A 230 -1.43 20.16 -5.72
CA GLN A 230 -0.85 21.35 -6.35
C GLN A 230 -0.63 22.51 -5.37
N THR A 231 -0.97 22.36 -4.09
CA THR A 231 -0.71 23.37 -3.06
C THR A 231 0.53 23.08 -2.21
N LEU A 232 1.13 21.89 -2.34
CA LEU A 232 2.33 21.49 -1.61
C LEU A 232 3.53 21.50 -2.57
N ASN A 233 4.58 22.23 -2.18
CA ASN A 233 5.84 22.35 -2.92
C ASN A 233 6.80 21.22 -2.61
#